data_AF-A0A845DSW0-F1
#
_entry.id   AF-A0A845DSW0-F1
#
_cell.length_a   1.000
_cell.length_b   1.000
_cell.length_c   1.000
_cell.angle_alpha   90.00
_cell.angle_beta   90.00
_cell.angle_gamma   90.00
#
_symmetry.space_group_name_H-M   'P 1'
#
loop_
_entity.id
_entity.type
_entity.pdbx_description
1 polymer ?
#
loop_
_entity_poly.entity_id
_entity_poly.type
_entity_poly.pdbx_seq_one_letter_code
_entity_poly.pdbx_strand_id
1 'polypeptide(L)' 'MNKAQQIIFGLAVGAALCIGVIAGMSFSKNIFVVMGTGLAAGFIVRFVVQRAFAEMNKNQS' A
#
# COMPACT_ATOMS: atom_id res chain seq x y z
N MET A 1 -12.99 -13.40 5.47
CA MET A 1 -11.89 -13.02 4.56
C MET A 1 -11.22 -14.30 4.09
N ASN A 2 -11.20 -14.56 2.77
CA ASN A 2 -10.64 -15.81 2.26
C ASN A 2 -9.10 -15.74 2.25
N LYS A 3 -8.41 -16.85 2.56
CA LYS A 3 -6.92 -16.86 2.71
C LYS A 3 -6.20 -16.29 1.47
N ALA A 4 -6.74 -16.56 0.28
CA ALA A 4 -6.20 -16.05 -0.98
C ALA A 4 -6.25 -14.52 -1.08
N GLN A 5 -7.35 -13.87 -0.67
CA GLN A 5 -7.46 -12.41 -0.67
C GLN A 5 -6.50 -11.75 0.30
N GLN A 6 -6.28 -12.36 1.46
CA GLN A 6 -5.33 -11.84 2.46
C GLN A 6 -3.89 -11.89 1.95
N ILE A 7 -3.53 -12.93 1.18
CA ILE A 7 -2.23 -13.06 0.53
C ILE A 7 -2.06 -12.00 -0.57
N ILE A 8 -3.05 -11.84 -1.46
CA ILE A 8 -3.02 -10.83 -2.53
C ILE A 8 -2.90 -9.42 -1.93
N PHE A 9 -3.58 -9.17 -0.81
CA PHE A 9 -3.49 -7.90 -0.09
C PHE A 9 -2.10 -7.67 0.50
N GLY A 10 -1.54 -8.68 1.18
CA GLY A 10 -0.18 -8.60 1.71
C GLY A 10 0.85 -8.34 0.60
N LEU A 11 0.69 -8.98 -0.56
CA LEU A 11 1.56 -8.80 -1.71
C LEU A 11 1.44 -7.39 -2.33
N ALA A 12 0.20 -6.90 -2.51
CA ALA A 12 -0.06 -5.55 -3.03
C ALA A 12 0.46 -4.46 -2.08
N VAL A 13 0.29 -4.66 -0.77
CA VAL A 13 0.80 -3.75 0.25
C VAL A 13 2.32 -3.72 0.26
N GLY A 14 2.96 -4.89 0.23
CA GLY A 14 4.41 -5.03 0.18
C GLY A 14 5.01 -4.38 -1.07
N ALA A 15 4.43 -4.63 -2.25
CA ALA A 15 4.88 -4.04 -3.50
C ALA A 15 4.79 -2.51 -3.48
N ALA A 16 3.67 -1.97 -3.00
CA ALA A 16 3.48 -0.52 -2.96
C ALA A 16 4.35 0.19 -1.91
N LEU A 17 4.65 -0.47 -0.78
CA LEU A 17 5.65 0.01 0.18
C LEU A 17 7.06 0.03 -0.44
N CYS A 18 7.45 -1.02 -1.14
CA CYS A 18 8.74 -1.06 -1.84
C CYS A 18 8.86 0.05 -2.89
N ILE A 19 7.81 0.26 -3.70
CA ILE A 19 7.79 1.33 -4.69
C ILE A 19 7.86 2.71 -4.01
N GLY A 20 7.14 2.92 -2.91
CA GLY A 20 7.16 4.18 -2.15
C GLY A 20 8.53 4.50 -1.54
N VAL A 21 9.26 3.48 -1.08
CA VAL A 21 10.63 3.62 -0.55
C VAL A 21 11.62 3.90 -1.67
N ILE A 22 11.55 3.18 -2.78
CA ILE A 22 12.42 3.38 -3.95
C ILE A 22 12.19 4.78 -4.55
N ALA A 23 10.93 5.20 -4.72
CA ALA A 23 10.56 6.52 -5.18
C ALA A 23 11.06 7.62 -4.22
N GLY A 24 10.94 7.39 -2.91
CA GLY A 24 11.48 8.27 -1.88
C GLY A 24 13.00 8.46 -2.00
N MET A 25 13.74 7.36 -2.15
CA MET A 25 15.20 7.40 -2.33
C MET A 25 15.59 8.10 -3.65
N SER A 26 14.77 7.98 -4.70
CA SER A 26 15.02 8.60 -5.99
C SER A 26 14.78 10.12 -5.95
N PHE A 27 13.80 10.60 -5.19
CA PHE A 27 13.51 12.04 -5.05
C PHE A 27 14.51 12.78 -4.15
N SER A 28 15.08 12.12 -3.13
CA SER A 28 16.02 12.79 -2.24
C SER A 28 16.90 11.84 -1.43
N LYS A 29 18.19 12.19 -1.27
CA LYS A 29 19.09 11.55 -0.29
C LYS A 29 18.71 11.88 1.17
N ASN A 30 17.77 12.80 1.38
CA ASN A 30 17.27 13.13 2.71
C ASN A 30 16.39 12.00 3.26
N ILE A 31 16.87 11.36 4.33
CA ILE A 31 16.21 10.22 4.97
C ILE A 31 14.79 10.55 5.48
N PHE A 32 14.55 11.82 5.84
CA PHE A 32 13.23 12.34 6.21
C PHE A 32 12.22 12.30 5.05
N VAL A 33 12.67 12.58 3.82
CA VAL A 33 11.81 12.51 2.62
C VAL A 33 11.47 11.06 2.32
N VAL A 34 12.46 10.17 2.39
CA VAL A 34 12.27 8.71 2.20
C VAL A 34 11.31 8.13 3.24
N MET A 35 11.46 8.51 4.51
CA MET A 35 10.54 8.11 5.58
C MET A 35 9.14 8.69 5.35
N GLY A 36 9.03 9.96 4.96
CA GLY A 36 7.76 10.63 4.68
C GLY A 36 7.01 9.99 3.51
N THR A 37 7.69 9.70 2.40
CA THR A 37 7.08 9.04 1.23
C THR A 37 6.77 7.58 1.52
N GLY A 38 7.59 6.87 2.30
CA GLY A 38 7.30 5.49 2.72
C GLY A 38 6.05 5.41 3.61
N LEU A 39 5.94 6.31 4.59
CA LEU A 39 4.75 6.44 5.45
C LEU A 39 3.51 6.82 4.64
N ALA A 40 3.62 7.82 3.75
CA ALA A 40 2.52 8.25 2.89
C ALA A 40 2.07 7.13 1.95
N ALA A 41 3.01 6.43 1.31
CA ALA A 41 2.70 5.29 0.43
C ALA A 41 2.02 4.17 1.21
N GLY A 42 2.54 3.79 2.39
CA GLY A 42 1.90 2.80 3.26
C GLY A 42 0.47 3.19 3.68
N PHE A 43 0.24 4.48 3.96
CA PHE A 43 -1.07 4.99 4.35
C PHE A 43 -2.07 4.99 3.19
N ILE A 44 -1.64 5.46 2.01
CA ILE A 44 -2.44 5.47 0.78
C ILE A 44 -2.85 4.05 0.43
N VAL A 45 -1.91 3.11 0.49
CA VAL A 45 -2.16 1.69 0.22
C VAL A 45 -3.17 1.11 1.21
N ARG A 46 -3.01 1.38 2.51
CA ARG A 46 -3.98 0.92 3.51
C ARG A 46 -5.38 1.45 3.20
N PHE A 47 -5.49 2.70 2.76
CA PHE A 47 -6.75 3.34 2.40
C PHE A 47 -7.36 2.78 1.11
N VAL A 48 -6.57 2.68 0.04
CA VAL A 48 -6.98 2.15 -1.28
C VAL A 48 -7.46 0.73 -1.13
N VAL A 49 -6.74 -0.11 -0.37
CA VAL A 49 -7.08 -1.51 -0.33
C VAL A 49 -8.20 -1.80 0.68
N GLN A 50 -8.38 -1.00 1.74
CA GLN A 50 -9.62 -1.01 2.53
C GLN A 50 -10.84 -0.63 1.67
N ARG A 51 -10.70 0.40 0.82
CA ARG A 51 -11.73 0.80 -0.16
C ARG A 51 -12.03 -0.31 -1.17
N ALA A 52 -11.01 -0.91 -1.77
CA ALA A 52 -11.17 -2.01 -2.72
C ALA A 52 -11.84 -3.22 -2.08
N PHE A 53 -11.52 -3.55 -0.82
CA PHE A 53 -12.22 -4.61 -0.09
C PHE A 53 -13.66 -4.24 0.25
N ALA A 54 -13.93 -3.00 0.64
CA ALA A 54 -15.30 -2.53 0.88
C ALA A 54 -16.15 -2.62 -0.39
N GLU A 55 -15.58 -2.28 -1.56
CA GLU A 55 -16.25 -2.44 -2.85
C GLU A 55 -16.43 -3.90 -3.25
N MET A 56 -15.42 -4.77 -3.07
CA MET A 56 -15.55 -6.19 -3.35
C MET A 56 -16.61 -6.87 -2.47
N ASN A 57 -16.72 -6.47 -1.20
CA ASN A 57 -17.74 -7.00 -0.30
C ASN A 57 -19.15 -6.49 -0.68
N LYS A 58 -19.24 -5.25 -1.18
CA LYS A 58 -20.50 -4.67 -1.67
C LYS A 58 -20.98 -5.29 -2.98
N ASN A 59 -20.08 -5.78 -3.83
CA ASN A 59 -20.40 -6.46 -5.09
C ASN A 59 -20.76 -7.95 -4.92
N GLN A 60 -20.66 -8.48 -3.70
CA GLN A 60 -21.05 -9.85 -3.33
C GLN A 60 -22.39 -9.90 -2.57
N SER A 61 -23.06 -8.76 -2.36
CA SER A 61 -24.35 -8.64 -1.66
C SER A 61 -25.52 -8.41 -2.61
#